data_AF-A0A9X1FZ44-F1
#
_entry.id   AF-A0A9X1FZ44-F1
#
_cell.length_a   1.000
_cell.length_b   1.000
_cell.length_c   1.000
_cell.angle_alpha   90.00
_cell.angle_beta   90.00
_cell.angle_gamma   90.00
#
_symmetry.space_group_name_H-M   'P 1'
#
loop_
_entity.id
_entity.type
_entity.pdbx_description
1 polymer ?
#
loop_
_entity_poly.entity_id
_entity_poly.type
_entity_poly.pdbx_seq_one_letter_code
_entity_poly.pdbx_strand_id
1 'polypeptide(L)'
;MKPIHALTCFFALALTPAVSLAETAMTAQEFDNYTRGKTLFYGQNGAAYGAEIYMDNRRVRWSFLDGECKEGEWYESADQICFVYEDNPDPQCWTFHRDGSGLIARFENTPGATELYEADDLGAEMVCLAPNTGV
;
A
#
# COMPACT_ATOMS: atom_id res chain seq x y z
N MET A 1 -20.53 74.33 2.99
CA MET A 1 -19.50 73.41 2.45
C MET A 1 -19.05 72.51 3.59
N LYS A 2 -19.32 71.20 3.53
CA LYS A 2 -19.08 70.22 4.62
C LYS A 2 -18.11 69.13 4.11
N PRO A 3 -17.16 68.62 4.93
CA PRO A 3 -16.24 67.58 4.52
C PRO A 3 -16.90 66.19 4.62
N ILE A 4 -16.74 65.37 3.58
CA ILE A 4 -17.23 64.00 3.50
C ILE A 4 -16.13 63.09 4.04
N HIS A 5 -16.46 62.31 5.08
CA HIS A 5 -15.57 61.32 5.69
C HIS A 5 -15.51 60.08 4.79
N ALA A 6 -14.30 59.68 4.39
CA ALA A 6 -14.07 58.40 3.73
C ALA A 6 -14.08 57.28 4.78
N LEU A 7 -15.10 56.43 4.73
CA LEU A 7 -15.23 55.25 5.58
C LEU A 7 -14.55 54.08 4.88
N THR A 8 -13.32 53.76 5.29
CA THR A 8 -12.56 52.61 4.80
C THR A 8 -13.14 51.32 5.37
N CYS A 9 -13.83 50.53 4.55
CA CYS A 9 -14.32 49.20 4.92
C CYS A 9 -13.14 48.21 4.93
N PHE A 10 -12.71 47.80 6.12
CA PHE A 10 -11.70 46.76 6.33
C PHE A 10 -12.37 45.39 6.15
N PHE A 11 -12.17 44.75 5.00
CA PHE A 11 -12.69 43.41 4.71
C PHE A 11 -11.76 42.38 5.35
N ALA A 12 -12.13 41.87 6.53
CA ALA A 12 -11.39 40.82 7.22
C ALA A 12 -11.60 39.48 6.49
N LEU A 13 -10.59 39.05 5.73
CA LEU A 13 -10.55 37.75 5.07
C LEU A 13 -10.31 36.68 6.15
N ALA A 14 -11.35 35.96 6.53
CA ALA A 14 -11.26 34.85 7.47
C ALA A 14 -10.52 33.67 6.82
N LEU A 15 -9.26 33.48 7.21
CA LEU A 15 -8.43 32.34 6.82
C LEU A 15 -8.91 31.12 7.63
N THR A 16 -9.77 30.28 7.05
CA THR A 16 -10.09 28.98 7.65
C THR A 16 -8.89 28.04 7.46
N PRO A 17 -8.31 27.46 8.52
CA PRO A 17 -7.27 26.46 8.38
C PRO A 17 -7.89 25.22 7.72
N ALA A 18 -7.39 24.87 6.53
CA ALA A 18 -7.68 23.58 5.93
C ALA A 18 -7.02 22.52 6.81
N VAL A 19 -7.83 21.71 7.49
CA VAL A 19 -7.36 20.50 8.16
C VAL A 19 -6.96 19.54 7.04
N SER A 20 -5.66 19.38 6.81
CA SER A 20 -5.15 18.34 5.93
C SER A 20 -5.44 17.00 6.58
N LEU A 21 -6.39 16.24 6.04
CA LEU A 21 -6.52 14.82 6.35
C LEU A 21 -5.31 14.12 5.70
N ALA A 22 -4.25 13.89 6.48
CA ALA A 22 -3.22 12.96 6.07
C ALA A 22 -3.89 11.58 5.89
N GLU A 23 -3.67 10.93 4.74
CA GLU A 23 -4.15 9.57 4.52
C GLU A 23 -3.57 8.67 5.61
N THR A 24 -4.42 8.17 6.50
CA THR A 24 -4.01 7.29 7.58
C THR A 24 -3.63 5.92 7.00
N ALA A 25 -2.52 5.35 7.48
CA ALA A 25 -2.17 3.98 7.14
C ALA A 25 -3.27 3.03 7.65
N MET A 26 -3.51 1.96 6.90
CA MET A 26 -4.48 0.92 7.26
C MET A 26 -3.99 0.15 8.48
N THR A 27 -4.90 -0.07 9.42
CA THR A 27 -4.70 -1.04 10.51
C THR A 27 -4.66 -2.46 9.95
N ALA A 28 -4.14 -3.42 10.73
CA ALA A 28 -4.18 -4.82 10.34
C ALA A 28 -5.59 -5.37 10.11
N GLN A 29 -6.60 -4.86 10.82
CA GLN A 29 -7.99 -5.30 10.61
C GLN A 29 -8.56 -4.78 9.29
N GLU A 30 -8.25 -3.54 8.92
CA GLU A 30 -8.64 -2.97 7.63
C GLU A 30 -7.91 -3.66 6.49
N PHE A 31 -6.61 -3.94 6.67
CA PHE A 31 -5.79 -4.66 5.72
C PHE A 31 -6.35 -6.07 5.49
N ASP A 32 -6.57 -6.86 6.53
CA ASP A 32 -7.13 -8.23 6.42
C ASP A 32 -8.50 -8.23 5.75
N ASN A 33 -9.38 -7.30 6.11
CA ASN A 33 -10.70 -7.18 5.50
C ASN A 33 -10.61 -6.85 4.00
N TYR A 34 -9.59 -6.08 3.60
CA TYR A 34 -9.38 -5.73 2.21
C TYR A 34 -8.76 -6.89 1.42
N THR A 35 -7.75 -7.57 1.95
CA THR A 35 -6.89 -8.47 1.16
C THR A 35 -7.34 -9.93 1.21
N ARG A 36 -7.87 -10.41 2.34
CA ARG A 36 -8.15 -11.84 2.57
C ARG A 36 -8.99 -12.47 1.45
N GLY A 37 -8.51 -13.61 0.96
CA GLY A 37 -9.14 -14.38 -0.12
C GLY A 37 -8.88 -13.83 -1.52
N LYS A 38 -8.11 -12.74 -1.67
CA LYS A 38 -7.75 -12.16 -2.97
C LYS A 38 -6.36 -12.60 -3.42
N THR A 39 -6.17 -12.51 -4.72
CA THR A 39 -4.85 -12.36 -5.34
C THR A 39 -4.74 -10.91 -5.79
N LEU A 40 -3.75 -10.19 -5.27
CA LEU A 40 -3.47 -8.82 -5.68
C LEU A 40 -2.20 -8.80 -6.53
N PHE A 41 -2.24 -8.05 -7.61
CA PHE A 41 -1.07 -7.77 -8.43
C PHE A 41 -0.54 -6.40 -8.08
N TYR A 42 0.78 -6.29 -7.99
CA TYR A 42 1.48 -5.07 -7.66
C TYR A 42 2.31 -4.61 -8.84
N GLY A 43 2.25 -3.31 -9.11
CA GLY A 43 3.08 -2.64 -10.10
C GLY A 43 4.02 -1.64 -9.46
N GLN A 44 5.09 -1.33 -10.19
CA GLN A 44 6.04 -0.27 -9.86
C GLN A 44 6.48 0.41 -11.16
N ASN A 45 6.54 1.75 -11.17
CA ASN A 45 7.02 2.53 -12.32
C ASN A 45 6.32 2.17 -13.66
N GLY A 46 5.04 1.80 -13.63
CA GLY A 46 4.28 1.41 -14.82
C GLY A 46 4.44 -0.05 -15.26
N ALA A 47 5.23 -0.87 -14.55
CA ALA A 47 5.49 -2.26 -14.87
C ALA A 47 4.97 -3.22 -13.79
N ALA A 48 4.70 -4.47 -14.16
CA ALA A 48 4.40 -5.53 -13.20
C ALA A 48 5.61 -5.77 -12.29
N TYR A 49 5.37 -5.84 -10.98
CA TYR A 49 6.41 -6.07 -9.97
C TYR A 49 6.27 -7.44 -9.34
N GLY A 50 5.04 -7.83 -8.98
CA GLY A 50 4.78 -9.10 -8.34
C GLY A 50 3.30 -9.33 -8.09
N ALA A 51 2.97 -10.46 -7.48
CA ALA A 51 1.63 -10.76 -7.02
C ALA A 51 1.66 -11.45 -5.67
N GLU A 52 0.59 -11.24 -4.90
CA GLU A 52 0.41 -11.82 -3.59
C GLU A 52 -0.97 -12.48 -3.47
N ILE A 53 -1.00 -13.74 -3.05
CA ILE A 53 -2.22 -14.43 -2.65
C ILE A 53 -2.36 -14.28 -1.13
N TYR A 54 -3.49 -13.74 -0.69
CA TYR A 54 -3.84 -13.59 0.72
C TYR A 54 -4.82 -14.69 1.15
N MET A 55 -4.38 -15.51 2.09
CA MET A 55 -5.13 -16.66 2.60
C MET A 55 -5.63 -16.40 4.02
N ASP A 56 -6.49 -17.28 4.52
CA ASP A 56 -6.92 -17.24 5.92
C ASP A 56 -5.75 -17.36 6.90
N ASN A 57 -5.99 -16.91 8.13
CA ASN A 57 -5.02 -16.98 9.24
C ASN A 57 -3.70 -16.22 8.95
N ARG A 58 -3.80 -15.10 8.22
CA ARG A 58 -2.67 -14.21 7.89
C ARG A 58 -1.54 -14.89 7.12
N ARG A 59 -1.88 -15.89 6.32
CA ARG A 59 -0.95 -16.58 5.44
C ARG A 59 -0.93 -15.89 4.08
N VAL A 60 0.25 -15.81 3.48
CA VAL A 60 0.43 -15.24 2.14
C VAL A 60 1.33 -16.12 1.29
N ARG A 61 1.22 -15.91 -0.02
CA ARG A 61 2.17 -16.42 -0.99
C ARG A 61 2.55 -15.29 -1.93
N TRP A 62 3.85 -14.98 -2.01
CA TRP A 62 4.40 -13.94 -2.87
C TRP A 62 5.07 -14.54 -4.11
N SER A 63 5.00 -13.84 -5.25
CA SER A 63 5.80 -14.15 -6.44
C SER A 63 6.22 -12.87 -7.14
N PHE A 64 7.43 -12.86 -7.72
CA PHE A 64 7.87 -11.84 -8.67
C PHE A 64 7.37 -12.11 -10.09
N LEU A 65 6.40 -13.02 -10.26
CA LEU A 65 5.84 -13.47 -11.54
C LEU A 65 6.87 -14.20 -12.42
N ASP A 66 7.86 -14.83 -11.80
CA ASP A 66 8.93 -15.61 -12.43
C ASP A 66 8.68 -17.13 -12.39
N GLY A 67 7.53 -17.54 -11.84
CA GLY A 67 7.18 -18.95 -11.64
C GLY A 67 7.59 -19.48 -10.27
N GLU A 68 8.40 -18.74 -9.51
CA GLU A 68 8.74 -19.06 -8.12
C GLU A 68 7.77 -18.37 -7.16
N CYS A 69 7.38 -19.09 -6.12
CA CYS A 69 6.47 -18.59 -5.11
C CYS A 69 7.06 -18.84 -3.72
N LYS A 70 6.88 -17.86 -2.84
CA LYS A 70 7.39 -17.86 -1.47
C LYS A 70 6.23 -17.88 -0.51
N GLU A 71 6.18 -18.89 0.35
CA GLU A 71 5.22 -18.93 1.44
C GLU A 71 5.61 -17.93 2.53
N GLY A 72 4.61 -17.28 3.11
CA GLY A 72 4.84 -16.33 4.19
C GLY A 72 3.66 -16.18 5.15
N GLU A 73 3.87 -15.29 6.10
CA GLU A 73 2.88 -14.81 7.04
C GLU A 73 3.03 -13.30 7.24
N TRP A 74 1.95 -12.66 7.66
CA TRP A 74 1.97 -11.23 7.93
C TRP A 74 1.37 -10.90 9.31
N TYR A 75 1.86 -9.82 9.92
CA TYR A 75 1.38 -9.33 11.21
C TYR A 75 1.52 -7.80 11.32
N GLU A 76 0.84 -7.23 12.31
CA GLU A 76 0.95 -5.80 12.62
C GLU A 76 2.11 -5.54 13.56
N SER A 77 2.91 -4.51 13.30
CA SER A 77 3.93 -4.01 14.22
C SER A 77 4.16 -2.53 14.00
N ALA A 78 4.13 -1.73 15.07
CA ALA A 78 4.37 -0.29 15.01
C ALA A 78 3.57 0.44 13.91
N ASP A 79 2.26 0.15 13.82
CA ASP A 79 1.33 0.70 12.82
C ASP A 79 1.69 0.36 11.35
N GLN A 80 2.51 -0.68 11.15
CA GLN A 80 2.90 -1.22 9.85
C GLN A 80 2.41 -2.66 9.73
N ILE A 81 2.32 -3.13 8.49
CA ILE A 81 2.08 -4.53 8.14
C ILE A 81 3.42 -5.14 7.73
N CYS A 82 3.90 -6.09 8.52
CA CYS A 82 5.17 -6.76 8.31
C CYS A 82 4.95 -8.17 7.77
N PHE A 83 5.78 -8.55 6.81
CA PHE A 83 5.76 -9.84 6.14
C PHE A 83 7.05 -10.60 6.42
N VAL A 84 6.94 -11.89 6.68
CA VAL A 84 8.06 -12.82 6.79
C VAL A 84 7.83 -13.96 5.82
N TYR A 85 8.88 -14.31 5.06
CA TYR A 85 8.82 -15.35 4.04
C TYR A 85 9.78 -16.50 4.38
N GLU A 86 9.50 -17.68 3.83
CA GLU A 86 10.25 -18.90 4.14
C GLU A 86 11.76 -18.83 3.82
N ASP A 87 12.15 -17.99 2.86
CA ASP A 87 13.53 -17.81 2.43
C ASP A 87 14.25 -16.63 3.11
N ASN A 88 13.51 -15.80 3.84
CA ASN A 88 14.05 -14.64 4.53
C ASN A 88 13.34 -14.40 5.88
N PRO A 89 14.01 -14.65 7.01
CA PRO A 89 13.44 -14.44 8.34
C PRO A 89 13.36 -12.96 8.74
N ASP A 90 14.01 -12.05 8.02
CA ASP A 90 13.99 -10.62 8.32
C ASP A 90 12.66 -9.98 7.88
N PRO A 91 11.87 -9.38 8.78
CA PRO A 91 10.57 -8.82 8.44
C PRO A 91 10.66 -7.66 7.43
N GLN A 92 9.80 -7.71 6.43
CA GLN A 92 9.60 -6.66 5.44
C GLN A 92 8.35 -5.85 5.82
N CYS A 93 8.54 -4.65 6.37
CA CYS A 93 7.44 -3.84 6.90
C CYS A 93 7.02 -2.73 5.92
N TRP A 94 5.71 -2.59 5.78
CA TRP A 94 5.07 -1.69 4.82
C TRP A 94 3.95 -0.90 5.50
N THR A 95 3.74 0.33 5.06
CA THR A 95 2.48 1.02 5.29
C THR A 95 1.58 0.86 4.08
N PHE A 96 0.30 0.57 4.32
CA PHE A 96 -0.70 0.45 3.27
C PHE A 96 -1.69 1.60 3.37
N HIS A 97 -1.96 2.22 2.23
CA HIS A 97 -3.02 3.20 2.06
C HIS A 97 -3.97 2.71 0.99
N ARG A 98 -5.23 3.12 1.08
CA ARG A 98 -6.22 2.86 0.04
C ARG A 98 -6.66 4.16 -0.58
N ASP A 99 -6.64 4.22 -1.90
CA ASP A 99 -7.19 5.33 -2.66
C ASP A 99 -8.35 4.87 -3.57
N GLY A 100 -8.74 5.73 -4.52
CA GLY A 100 -9.81 5.43 -5.47
C GLY A 100 -9.48 4.32 -6.49
N SER A 101 -8.20 3.93 -6.61
CA SER A 101 -7.68 2.96 -7.58
C SER A 101 -7.21 1.64 -6.96
N GLY A 102 -6.97 1.57 -5.65
CA GLY A 102 -6.59 0.33 -4.98
C GLY A 102 -5.70 0.57 -3.77
N LEU A 103 -4.85 -0.41 -3.45
CA LEU A 103 -3.81 -0.27 -2.45
C LEU A 103 -2.57 0.45 -2.99
N ILE A 104 -1.99 1.29 -2.14
CA ILE A 104 -0.64 1.81 -2.25
C ILE A 104 0.15 1.25 -1.08
N ALA A 105 1.21 0.50 -1.38
CA ALA A 105 2.12 -0.08 -0.39
C ALA A 105 3.46 0.65 -0.42
N ARG A 106 3.86 1.23 0.71
CA ARG A 106 5.14 1.93 0.85
C ARG A 106 6.09 1.15 1.76
N PHE A 107 7.29 0.88 1.26
CA PHE A 107 8.30 0.14 2.00
C PHE A 107 8.99 1.03 3.03
N GLU A 108 9.05 0.58 4.29
CA GLU A 108 9.53 1.41 5.40
C GLU A 108 10.94 1.03 5.89
N ASN A 109 11.47 -0.14 5.50
CA ASN A 109 12.77 -0.59 6.00
C ASN A 109 13.97 0.18 5.39
N THR A 110 13.80 0.99 4.34
CA THR A 110 14.92 1.74 3.70
C THR A 110 14.48 3.13 3.22
N PRO A 111 15.25 4.21 3.49
CA PRO A 111 14.97 5.56 2.98
C PRO A 111 15.06 5.64 1.44
N GLY A 112 14.08 6.29 0.81
CA GLY A 112 13.93 6.32 -0.67
C GLY A 112 12.82 5.40 -1.19
N ALA A 113 11.80 5.19 -0.35
CA ALA A 113 10.81 4.12 -0.37
C ALA A 113 10.40 3.60 -1.76
N THR A 114 10.53 2.29 -1.91
CA THR A 114 9.80 1.51 -2.90
C THR A 114 8.31 1.70 -2.64
N GLU A 115 7.61 2.27 -3.61
CA GLU A 115 6.14 2.33 -3.63
C GLU A 115 5.63 1.33 -4.66
N LEU A 116 4.66 0.51 -4.25
CA LEU A 116 3.93 -0.42 -5.10
C LEU A 116 2.47 -0.01 -5.13
N TYR A 117 1.86 -0.07 -6.30
CA TYR A 117 0.43 0.17 -6.48
C TYR A 117 -0.28 -1.13 -6.87
N GLU A 118 -1.49 -1.32 -6.39
CA GLU A 118 -2.37 -2.40 -6.87
C GLU A 118 -2.67 -2.19 -8.35
N ALA A 119 -2.54 -3.26 -9.13
CA ALA A 119 -2.72 -3.24 -10.57
C ALA A 119 -3.83 -4.24 -10.95
N ASP A 120 -4.97 -3.71 -11.38
CA ASP A 120 -6.16 -4.54 -11.65
C ASP A 120 -6.01 -5.47 -12.86
N ASP A 121 -5.18 -5.12 -13.85
CA ASP A 121 -5.03 -5.91 -15.06
C ASP A 121 -3.72 -5.57 -15.80
N LEU A 122 -2.67 -6.35 -15.54
CA LEU A 122 -1.43 -6.32 -16.33
C LEU A 122 -1.34 -7.52 -17.30
N GLY A 123 -2.42 -8.29 -17.47
CA GLY A 123 -2.40 -9.57 -18.20
C GLY A 123 -1.45 -10.61 -17.59
N ALA A 124 -1.00 -10.40 -16.35
CA ALA A 124 -0.14 -11.31 -15.62
C ALA A 124 -0.99 -12.35 -14.88
N GLU A 125 -0.53 -13.60 -14.86
CA GLU A 125 -1.09 -14.66 -14.04
C GLU A 125 -0.05 -15.07 -13.02
N MET A 126 -0.47 -15.21 -11.75
CA MET A 126 0.42 -15.73 -10.72
C MET A 126 0.50 -17.25 -10.86
N VAL A 127 1.57 -17.73 -11.51
CA VAL A 127 1.87 -19.15 -11.68
C VAL A 127 2.93 -19.56 -10.66
N CYS A 128 2.64 -20.60 -9.87
CA CYS A 128 3.60 -21.22 -8.96
C CYS A 128 4.00 -22.58 -9.53
N LEU A 129 5.20 -22.67 -10.10
CA LEU A 129 5.72 -23.93 -10.64
C LEU A 129 6.12 -24.86 -9.49
N ALA A 130 5.83 -26.16 -9.65
CA ALA A 130 6.35 -27.15 -8.72
C ALA A 130 7.90 -27.16 -8.78
N PRO A 131 8.58 -27.48 -7.66
CA PRO A 131 10.04 -27.58 -7.67
C PRO A 131 10.46 -28.53 -8.80
N ASN A 132 11.45 -28.13 -9.61
CA ASN A 132 11.98 -28.97 -10.67
C ASN A 132 12.51 -30.28 -10.07
N THR A 133 11.70 -31.33 -10.07
CA THR A 133 12.14 -32.70 -9.82
C THR A 133 12.84 -33.19 -11.09
N GLY A 134 14.03 -32.65 -11.37
CA GLY A 134 14.89 -33.16 -12.43
C GLY A 134 15.29 -34.59 -12.08
N VAL A 135 14.91 -35.54 -12.94
CA VAL A 135 15.40 -36.92 -12.93
C VAL A 135 16.77 -37.03 -13.60
#